data_AF-A0A9X4ESF6-F1
#
_entry.id   AF-A0A9X4ESF6-F1
#
_cell.length_a   1.000
_cell.length_b   1.000
_cell.length_c   1.000
_cell.angle_alpha   90.00
_cell.angle_beta   90.00
_cell.angle_gamma   90.00
#
_symmetry.space_group_name_H-M   'P 1'
#
loop_
_entity.id
_entity.type
_entity.pdbx_description
1 polymer ?
#
loop_
_entity_poly.entity_id
_entity_poly.type
_entity_poly.pdbx_seq_one_letter_code
_entity_poly.pdbx_strand_id
1 'polypeptide(L)'
;MKIKLFYILTLVVSFNSYATDESEVNSEENYLYQKDVLQTAKLMDNINLLKLKLEKEKIEKSLNQELLSNIEVKKQIDKQLNRSSGKAKIYDPADGPFNEKGIKLLSVTSLQNSQKMAVFSFYGRKFNLTQGDKFKNSTIDINDSDVIFNYNGKKFKYSY
;
A
#
# COMPACT_ATOMS: atom_id res chain seq x y z
N MET A 1 -31.56 -48.43 -36.57
CA MET A 1 -30.35 -49.29 -36.66
C MET A 1 -29.50 -48.75 -37.78
N LYS A 2 -28.38 -48.07 -37.49
CA LYS A 2 -27.07 -48.57 -37.04
C LYS A 2 -26.15 -48.86 -38.24
N ILE A 3 -25.02 -48.15 -38.25
CA ILE A 3 -23.74 -48.39 -38.95
C ILE A 3 -23.63 -47.81 -40.36
N LYS A 4 -23.19 -46.55 -40.44
CA LYS A 4 -22.43 -45.99 -41.58
C LYS A 4 -21.24 -45.12 -41.15
N LEU A 5 -20.69 -45.35 -39.94
CA LEU A 5 -19.56 -44.59 -39.42
C LEU A 5 -18.29 -45.42 -39.19
N PHE A 6 -18.26 -46.68 -39.63
CA PHE A 6 -17.12 -47.59 -39.39
C PHE A 6 -16.16 -47.73 -40.58
N TYR A 7 -16.50 -47.19 -41.76
CA TYR A 7 -15.68 -47.36 -42.97
C TYR A 7 -14.64 -46.27 -43.21
N ILE A 8 -14.68 -45.17 -42.45
CA ILE A 8 -13.69 -44.08 -42.60
C ILE A 8 -12.47 -44.32 -41.69
N LEU A 9 -12.60 -45.14 -40.64
CA LEU A 9 -11.51 -45.39 -39.69
C LEU A 9 -10.47 -46.41 -40.20
N THR A 10 -10.82 -47.25 -41.17
CA THR A 10 -9.92 -48.31 -41.69
C THR A 10 -9.08 -47.88 -42.88
N LEU A 11 -9.31 -46.70 -43.46
CA LEU A 11 -8.53 -46.20 -44.61
C LEU A 11 -7.30 -45.37 -44.18
N VAL A 12 -7.19 -45.02 -42.90
CA VAL A 12 -6.09 -44.20 -42.36
C VAL A 12 -4.91 -45.04 -41.85
N VAL A 13 -5.04 -46.37 -41.77
CA VAL A 13 -4.00 -47.23 -41.16
C VAL A 13 -3.19 -48.04 -42.19
N SER A 14 -3.49 -47.96 -43.50
CA SER A 14 -2.86 -48.80 -44.52
C SER A 14 -1.88 -48.10 -45.48
N PHE A 15 -1.38 -46.90 -45.16
CA PHE A 15 -0.27 -46.26 -45.89
C PHE A 15 1.05 -46.20 -45.11
N ASN A 16 1.22 -47.03 -44.08
CA ASN A 16 2.54 -47.30 -43.50
C ASN A 16 2.99 -48.70 -43.91
N SER A 17 3.60 -48.78 -45.08
CA SER A 17 4.64 -49.75 -45.44
C SER A 17 4.84 -49.69 -46.95
N TYR A 18 5.83 -48.95 -47.42
CA TYR A 18 6.79 -49.45 -48.40
C TYR A 18 8.02 -48.51 -48.39
N ALA A 19 9.18 -49.16 -48.32
CA ALA A 19 10.49 -48.58 -48.17
C ALA A 19 10.96 -47.86 -49.44
N THR A 20 11.75 -46.80 -49.26
CA THR A 20 12.95 -46.58 -50.06
C THR A 20 13.86 -45.60 -49.30
N ASP A 21 15.08 -46.06 -49.04
CA ASP A 21 16.24 -45.19 -48.86
C ASP A 21 16.31 -44.21 -50.02
N GLU A 22 16.58 -42.95 -49.68
CA GLU A 22 17.36 -41.95 -50.43
C GLU A 22 16.89 -40.58 -49.98
N SER A 23 17.54 -40.06 -48.94
CA SER A 23 18.31 -38.83 -49.03
C SER A 23 18.65 -38.34 -47.63
N GLU A 24 19.96 -38.23 -47.35
CA GLU A 24 20.49 -37.31 -46.36
C GLU A 24 20.03 -35.89 -46.76
N VAL A 25 18.78 -35.53 -46.44
CA VAL A 25 18.29 -34.16 -46.58
C VAL A 25 18.47 -33.49 -45.23
N ASN A 26 19.61 -32.81 -45.11
CA ASN A 26 19.74 -31.58 -44.34
C ASN A 26 19.46 -31.66 -42.83
N SER A 27 20.11 -32.61 -42.14
CA SER A 27 20.18 -32.59 -40.67
C SER A 27 20.90 -31.35 -40.11
N GLU A 28 21.87 -30.78 -40.85
CA GLU A 28 22.56 -29.55 -40.45
C GLU A 28 21.72 -28.29 -40.64
N GLU A 29 21.02 -28.14 -41.76
CA GLU A 29 20.14 -27.00 -42.02
C GLU A 29 18.97 -26.95 -41.02
N ASN A 30 18.35 -28.09 -40.72
CA ASN A 30 17.22 -28.14 -39.76
C ASN A 30 17.67 -27.77 -38.32
N TYR A 31 18.91 -28.12 -37.95
CA TYR A 31 19.51 -27.71 -36.68
C TYR A 31 19.85 -26.21 -36.64
N LEU A 32 20.31 -25.65 -37.77
CA LEU A 32 20.53 -24.20 -37.93
C LEU A 32 19.21 -23.43 -37.81
N TYR A 33 18.15 -23.86 -38.50
CA TYR A 33 16.82 -23.23 -38.39
C TYR A 33 16.26 -23.28 -36.97
N GLN A 34 16.39 -24.40 -36.25
CA GLN A 34 15.95 -24.49 -34.85
C GLN A 34 16.75 -23.58 -33.92
N LYS A 35 18.06 -23.45 -34.14
CA LYS A 35 18.92 -22.54 -33.38
C LYS A 35 18.56 -21.08 -33.65
N ASP A 36 18.25 -20.73 -34.89
CA ASP A 36 17.84 -19.38 -35.29
C ASP A 36 16.45 -19.02 -34.74
N VAL A 37 15.50 -19.95 -34.74
CA VAL A 37 14.19 -19.76 -34.10
C VAL A 37 14.32 -19.56 -32.59
N LEU A 38 15.17 -20.35 -31.92
CA LEU A 38 15.43 -20.20 -30.49
C LEU A 38 16.15 -18.87 -30.16
N GLN A 39 17.10 -18.45 -30.98
CA GLN A 39 17.76 -17.15 -30.84
C GLN A 39 16.79 -15.99 -31.05
N THR A 40 15.91 -16.11 -32.05
CA THR A 40 14.86 -15.12 -32.33
C THR A 40 13.87 -15.02 -31.18
N ALA A 41 13.44 -16.15 -30.60
CA ALA A 41 12.58 -16.16 -29.41
C ALA A 41 13.25 -15.47 -28.21
N LYS A 42 14.53 -15.79 -27.94
CA LYS A 42 15.31 -15.13 -26.88
C LYS A 42 15.47 -13.63 -27.12
N LEU A 43 15.70 -13.22 -28.36
CA LEU A 43 15.77 -11.80 -28.74
C LEU A 43 14.42 -11.12 -28.51
N MET A 44 13.32 -11.76 -28.88
CA MET A 44 11.97 -11.23 -28.68
C MET A 44 11.64 -11.08 -27.18
N ASP A 45 12.02 -12.06 -26.36
CA ASP A 45 11.86 -12.00 -24.90
C ASP A 45 12.69 -10.86 -24.29
N ASN A 46 13.93 -10.69 -24.75
CA ASN A 46 14.78 -9.58 -24.33
C ASN A 46 14.20 -8.22 -24.74
N ILE A 47 13.64 -8.11 -25.96
CA ILE A 47 12.97 -6.90 -26.44
C ILE A 47 11.73 -6.61 -25.59
N ASN A 48 10.92 -7.63 -25.28
CA ASN A 48 9.74 -7.49 -24.42
C ASN A 48 10.13 -7.06 -23.00
N LEU A 49 11.19 -7.65 -22.44
CA LEU A 49 11.71 -7.27 -21.13
C LEU A 49 12.23 -5.82 -21.12
N LEU A 50 12.94 -5.39 -22.18
CA LEU A 50 13.40 -4.01 -22.32
C LEU A 50 12.23 -3.04 -22.46
N LYS A 51 11.19 -3.40 -23.21
CA LYS A 51 9.98 -2.60 -23.35
C LYS A 51 9.27 -2.42 -21.99
N LEU A 52 9.11 -3.50 -21.23
CA LEU A 52 8.52 -3.46 -19.88
C LEU A 52 9.36 -2.61 -18.92
N LYS A 53 10.70 -2.69 -18.98
CA LYS A 53 11.58 -1.84 -18.16
C LYS A 53 11.42 -0.35 -18.50
N LEU A 54 11.32 -0.01 -19.79
CA LEU A 54 11.12 1.37 -20.22
C LEU A 54 9.74 1.91 -19.82
N GLU A 55 8.68 1.12 -19.93
CA GLU A 55 7.34 1.50 -19.47
C GLU A 55 7.32 1.72 -17.95
N LYS A 56 7.97 0.83 -17.19
CA LYS A 56 8.13 0.98 -15.74
C LYS A 56 8.84 2.29 -15.39
N GLU A 57 9.96 2.60 -16.05
CA GLU A 57 10.73 3.82 -15.77
C GLU A 57 9.91 5.10 -16.09
N LYS A 58 9.11 5.08 -17.15
CA LYS A 58 8.19 6.18 -17.48
C LYS A 58 7.13 6.38 -16.39
N ILE A 59 6.55 5.29 -15.88
CA ILE A 59 5.57 5.34 -14.79
C ILE A 59 6.21 5.89 -13.52
N GLU A 60 7.39 5.41 -13.13
CA GLU A 60 8.10 5.88 -11.93
C GLU A 60 8.45 7.38 -12.03
N LYS A 61 8.91 7.85 -13.20
CA LYS A 61 9.17 9.28 -13.43
C LYS A 61 7.89 10.11 -13.32
N SER A 62 6.79 9.65 -13.92
CA SER A 62 5.49 10.33 -13.85
C SER A 62 4.96 10.41 -12.41
N LEU A 63 5.03 9.30 -11.67
CA LEU A 63 4.60 9.25 -10.27
C LEU A 63 5.42 10.18 -9.39
N ASN A 64 6.75 10.21 -9.58
CA ASN A 64 7.62 11.10 -8.83
C ASN A 64 7.32 12.58 -9.11
N GLN A 65 7.01 12.95 -10.35
CA GLN A 65 6.59 14.32 -10.69
C GLN A 65 5.26 14.69 -10.04
N GLU A 66 4.28 13.78 -10.06
CA GLU A 66 2.99 14.00 -9.40
C GLU A 66 3.12 14.11 -7.88
N LEU A 67 3.94 13.28 -7.25
CA LEU A 67 4.23 13.36 -5.82
C LEU A 67 4.89 14.69 -5.44
N LEU A 68 5.87 15.16 -6.23
CA LEU A 68 6.52 16.45 -6.00
C LEU A 68 5.52 17.61 -6.15
N SER A 69 4.65 17.56 -7.17
CA SER A 69 3.56 18.53 -7.36
C SER A 69 2.60 18.54 -6.16
N ASN A 70 2.17 17.37 -5.68
CA ASN A 70 1.28 17.25 -4.54
C ASN A 70 1.91 17.78 -3.23
N ILE A 71 3.21 17.55 -3.03
CA ILE A 71 3.96 18.12 -1.90
C ILE A 71 3.97 19.65 -1.98
N GLU A 72 4.16 20.22 -3.17
CA GLU A 72 4.16 21.66 -3.36
C GLU A 72 2.79 22.28 -3.11
N VAL A 73 1.72 21.67 -3.62
CA VAL A 73 0.34 22.08 -3.35
C VAL A 73 0.04 22.03 -1.85
N LYS A 74 0.41 20.95 -1.16
CA LYS A 74 0.24 20.85 0.30
C LYS A 74 0.98 21.97 1.03
N LYS A 75 2.23 22.25 0.65
CA LYS A 75 3.02 23.35 1.24
C LYS A 75 2.38 24.71 1.03
N GLN A 76 1.73 24.94 -0.12
CA GLN A 76 0.98 26.18 -0.38
C GLN A 76 -0.29 26.26 0.47
N ILE A 77 -1.04 25.16 0.62
CA ILE A 77 -2.20 25.05 1.51
C ILE A 77 -1.79 25.33 2.96
N ASP A 78 -0.73 24.71 3.46
CA ASP A 78 -0.21 24.91 4.81
C ASP A 78 0.20 26.38 5.03
N LYS A 79 0.83 27.03 4.04
CA LYS A 79 1.15 28.46 4.11
C LYS A 79 -0.09 29.34 4.13
N GLN A 80 -1.14 29.00 3.37
CA GLN A 80 -2.39 29.77 3.32
C GLN A 80 -3.22 29.60 4.60
N LEU A 81 -3.31 28.37 5.14
CA LEU A 81 -3.94 28.10 6.42
C LEU A 81 -3.29 28.91 7.55
N ASN A 82 -1.95 28.93 7.59
CA ASN A 82 -1.19 29.71 8.56
C ASN A 82 -1.25 31.24 8.34
N ARG A 83 -1.61 31.72 7.14
CA ARG A 83 -1.77 33.15 6.82
C ARG A 83 -3.20 33.66 7.03
N SER A 84 -4.22 32.81 6.90
CA SER A 84 -5.63 33.20 7.08
C SER A 84 -6.07 33.25 8.55
N SER A 85 -5.29 32.68 9.47
CA SER A 85 -5.54 32.75 10.90
C SER A 85 -4.92 34.00 11.53
N GLY A 86 -5.51 35.17 11.25
CA GLY A 86 -5.49 36.31 12.19
C GLY A 86 -6.33 36.06 13.45
N LYS A 87 -6.77 34.82 13.67
CA LYS A 87 -7.39 34.34 14.90
C LYS A 87 -6.29 33.63 15.67
N ALA A 88 -6.13 34.02 16.95
CA ALA A 88 -5.20 33.41 17.89
C ALA A 88 -5.12 31.90 17.67
N LYS A 89 -3.89 31.35 17.59
CA LYS A 89 -3.65 29.91 17.52
C LYS A 89 -4.58 29.24 18.52
N ILE A 90 -5.60 28.52 18.03
CA ILE A 90 -6.36 27.62 18.86
C ILE A 90 -5.31 26.61 19.31
N TYR A 91 -5.02 26.63 20.61
CA TYR A 91 -3.99 25.82 21.21
C TYR A 91 -4.45 24.37 21.04
N ASP A 92 -3.94 23.68 20.02
CA ASP A 92 -4.17 22.24 19.91
C ASP A 92 -3.50 21.61 21.13
N PRO A 93 -4.22 20.90 22.02
CA PRO A 93 -3.62 20.18 23.14
C PRO A 93 -2.48 19.25 22.68
N ALA A 94 -2.52 18.79 21.43
CA ALA A 94 -1.48 17.98 20.80
C ALA A 94 -0.16 18.73 20.56
N ASP A 95 -0.11 20.06 20.66
CA ASP A 95 1.10 20.88 20.47
C ASP A 95 1.78 21.27 21.79
N GLY A 96 1.18 20.97 22.94
CA GLY A 96 1.81 21.19 24.24
C GLY A 96 3.03 20.26 24.47
N PRO A 97 4.10 20.73 25.13
CA PRO A 97 5.18 19.86 25.58
C PRO A 97 4.65 18.83 26.57
N PHE A 98 5.34 17.70 26.73
CA PHE A 98 5.09 16.79 27.86
C PHE A 98 5.17 17.59 29.16
N ASN A 99 4.26 17.32 30.10
CA ASN A 99 4.43 17.86 31.44
C ASN A 99 5.68 17.25 32.11
N GLU A 100 6.07 17.77 33.28
CA GLU A 100 7.22 17.27 34.07
C GLU A 100 7.14 15.76 34.41
N LYS A 101 5.96 15.14 34.25
CA LYS A 101 5.70 13.71 34.49
C LYS A 101 5.62 12.89 33.21
N GLY A 102 5.97 13.45 32.06
CA GLY A 102 5.96 12.74 30.78
C GLY A 102 4.54 12.46 30.26
N ILE A 103 3.55 13.26 30.65
CA ILE A 103 2.14 13.11 30.28
C ILE A 103 1.75 14.20 29.28
N LYS A 104 1.13 13.79 28.19
CA LYS A 104 0.61 14.68 27.14
C LYS A 104 -0.76 14.20 26.66
N LEU A 105 -1.73 15.11 26.58
CA LEU A 105 -2.99 14.83 25.89
C LEU A 105 -2.73 14.91 24.37
N LEU A 106 -3.16 13.89 23.63
CA LEU A 106 -2.99 13.83 22.17
C LEU A 106 -4.27 14.19 21.43
N SER A 107 -5.42 13.70 21.90
CA SER A 107 -6.72 14.00 21.30
C SER A 107 -7.85 13.62 22.24
N VAL A 108 -9.04 14.17 21.99
CA VAL A 108 -10.29 13.73 22.61
C VAL A 108 -11.29 13.44 21.50
N THR A 109 -12.05 12.37 21.62
CA THR A 109 -13.00 11.91 20.60
C THR A 109 -14.28 11.45 21.28
N SER A 110 -15.43 11.85 20.72
CA SER A 110 -16.74 11.36 21.14
C SER A 110 -17.00 9.95 20.60
N LEU A 111 -17.44 9.06 21.46
CA LEU A 111 -17.90 7.71 21.15
C LEU A 111 -19.41 7.72 20.87
N GLN A 112 -19.93 6.63 20.29
CA GLN A 112 -21.34 6.50 19.87
C GLN A 112 -22.35 6.66 21.02
N ASN A 113 -21.96 6.39 22.26
CA ASN A 113 -22.84 6.44 23.45
C ASN A 113 -22.78 7.77 24.22
N SER A 114 -22.43 8.88 23.56
CA SER A 114 -22.16 10.18 24.22
C SER A 114 -21.03 10.15 25.25
N GLN A 115 -20.28 9.05 25.32
CA GLN A 115 -19.06 8.94 26.12
C GLN A 115 -17.90 9.58 25.37
N LYS A 116 -16.99 10.23 26.08
CA LYS A 116 -15.77 10.76 25.48
C LYS A 116 -14.60 9.85 25.82
N MET A 117 -13.67 9.74 24.87
CA MET A 117 -12.42 9.04 25.02
C MET A 117 -11.29 10.02 24.80
N ALA A 118 -10.36 10.07 25.74
CA ALA A 118 -9.16 10.87 25.66
C ALA A 118 -7.95 9.97 25.41
N VAL A 119 -7.14 10.35 24.43
CA VAL A 119 -5.92 9.64 24.06
C VAL A 119 -4.73 10.38 24.67
N PHE A 120 -3.96 9.70 25.52
CA PHE A 120 -2.78 10.25 26.17
C PHE A 120 -1.50 9.61 25.68
N SER A 121 -0.42 10.37 25.67
CA SER A 121 0.94 9.85 25.70
C SER A 121 1.47 9.88 27.12
N PHE A 122 1.90 8.73 27.64
CA PHE A 122 2.57 8.59 28.93
C PHE A 122 3.95 7.98 28.69
N TYR A 123 5.01 8.77 28.89
CA TYR A 123 6.40 8.43 28.54
C TYR A 123 6.53 7.91 27.09
N GLY A 124 5.86 8.57 26.14
CA GLY A 124 5.93 8.23 24.71
C GLY A 124 5.02 7.08 24.27
N ARG A 125 4.36 6.37 25.19
CA ARG A 125 3.38 5.31 24.85
C ARG A 125 1.96 5.85 24.86
N LYS A 126 1.14 5.43 23.89
CA LYS A 126 -0.24 5.88 23.75
C LYS A 126 -1.21 5.03 24.56
N PHE A 127 -2.17 5.67 25.20
CA PHE A 127 -3.22 5.03 25.99
C PHE A 127 -4.55 5.72 25.71
N ASN A 128 -5.60 4.93 25.56
CA ASN A 128 -6.97 5.39 25.38
C ASN A 128 -7.68 5.23 26.71
N LEU A 129 -8.20 6.33 27.25
CA LEU A 129 -8.87 6.35 28.54
C LEU A 129 -10.22 7.03 28.41
N THR A 130 -11.24 6.44 29.02
CA THR A 130 -12.61 6.95 29.09
C THR A 130 -12.91 7.47 30.49
N GLN A 131 -14.04 8.16 30.64
CA GLN A 131 -14.46 8.77 31.91
C GLN A 131 -14.38 7.79 33.09
N GLY A 132 -13.63 8.14 34.14
CA GLY A 132 -13.53 7.34 35.36
C GLY A 132 -12.57 6.15 35.29
N ASP A 133 -11.91 5.90 34.15
CA ASP A 133 -10.91 4.84 34.03
C ASP A 133 -9.75 5.05 35.00
N LYS A 134 -9.29 3.94 35.60
CA LYS A 134 -8.13 3.92 36.48
C LYS A 134 -6.88 3.53 35.68
N PHE A 135 -5.84 4.36 35.72
CA PHE A 135 -4.57 4.07 35.05
C PHE A 135 -3.39 4.35 35.97
N LYS A 136 -2.65 3.33 36.43
CA LYS A 136 -1.42 3.49 37.25
C LYS A 136 -1.58 4.52 38.40
N ASN A 137 -2.59 4.34 39.25
CA ASN A 137 -2.96 5.27 40.32
C ASN A 137 -3.38 6.67 39.83
N SER A 138 -3.87 6.75 38.59
CA SER A 138 -4.53 7.92 38.07
C SER A 138 -6.02 7.72 37.90
N THR A 139 -6.75 8.83 37.92
CA THR A 139 -8.13 8.92 37.44
C THR A 139 -8.22 9.98 36.37
N ILE A 140 -9.20 9.84 35.50
CA ILE A 140 -9.47 10.78 34.42
C ILE A 140 -10.90 11.30 34.51
N ASP A 141 -11.04 12.61 34.28
CA ASP A 141 -12.31 13.31 34.20
C ASP A 141 -12.32 14.15 32.92
N ILE A 142 -13.29 13.91 32.04
CA ILE A 142 -13.41 14.47 30.70
C ILE A 142 -14.68 15.31 30.65
N ASN A 143 -14.51 16.62 30.70
CA ASN A 143 -15.59 17.61 30.60
C ASN A 143 -15.80 18.06 29.15
N ASP A 144 -16.60 19.10 28.92
CA ASP A 144 -16.88 19.64 27.59
C ASP A 144 -15.72 20.39 26.94
N SER A 145 -14.87 21.02 27.74
CA SER A 145 -13.78 21.88 27.27
C SER A 145 -12.39 21.43 27.73
N ASP A 146 -12.33 20.46 28.64
CA ASP A 146 -11.12 20.13 29.37
C ASP A 146 -11.09 18.68 29.85
N VAL A 147 -9.88 18.13 29.88
CA VAL A 147 -9.59 16.84 30.51
C VAL A 147 -8.72 17.06 31.73
N ILE A 148 -9.13 16.50 32.85
CA ILE A 148 -8.38 16.50 34.10
C ILE A 148 -7.81 15.09 34.32
N PHE A 149 -6.50 14.98 34.25
CA PHE A 149 -5.77 13.76 34.57
C PHE A 149 -5.17 13.87 35.96
N ASN A 150 -5.71 13.13 36.93
CA ASN A 150 -5.21 13.13 38.30
C ASN A 150 -4.22 11.98 38.49
N TYR A 151 -2.92 12.24 38.57
CA TYR A 151 -1.88 11.22 38.71
C TYR A 151 -1.10 11.42 40.01
N ASN A 152 -1.04 10.39 40.86
CA ASN A 152 -0.40 10.44 42.17
C ASN A 152 -0.85 11.64 43.02
N GLY A 153 -2.16 11.95 42.99
CA GLY A 153 -2.77 13.06 43.75
C GLY A 153 -2.55 14.45 43.15
N LYS A 154 -1.84 14.58 42.03
CA LYS A 154 -1.68 15.85 41.29
C LYS A 154 -2.61 15.89 40.09
N LYS A 155 -3.37 16.98 39.98
CA LYS A 155 -4.28 17.23 38.85
C LYS A 155 -3.55 17.94 37.73
N PHE A 156 -3.62 17.39 36.53
CA PHE A 156 -3.14 17.99 35.29
C PHE A 156 -4.32 18.30 34.39
N LYS A 157 -4.53 19.59 34.12
CA LYS A 157 -5.64 20.06 33.29
C LYS A 157 -5.15 20.30 31.86
N TYR A 158 -5.86 19.74 30.88
CA TYR A 158 -5.60 19.90 29.46
C TYR A 158 -6.86 20.42 28.78
N SER A 159 -6.84 21.64 28.27
CA SER A 159 -7.93 22.18 27.45
C SER A 159 -7.84 21.61 26.03
N TYR A 160 -8.97 21.31 25.40
CA TYR A 160 -9.04 20.73 24.06
C TYR A 160 -10.21 21.28 23.23
#